data_AF-S2IXW3-F1
#
_entry.id   AF-S2IXW3-F1
#
_cell.length_a   1.000
_cell.length_b   1.000
_cell.length_c   1.000
_cell.angle_alpha   90.00
_cell.angle_beta   90.00
_cell.angle_gamma   90.00
#
_symmetry.space_group_name_H-M   'P 1'
#
loop_
_entity.id
_entity.type
_entity.pdbx_description
1 polymer ?
#
loop_
_entity_poly.entity_id
_entity_poly.type
_entity_poly.pdbx_seq_one_letter_code
_entity_poly.pdbx_strand_id
1 'polypeptide(L)' 'MNSQGAKLEELVEKTHQVSSDEERKEVAEQANKIHEKVTGHAMTIDEHGNIETNTEEAKKCPKLH' A
#
# COMPACT_ATOMS: atom_id res chain seq x y z
N MET A 1 -0.54 6.74 19.67
CA MET A 1 -1.21 5.66 18.92
C MET A 1 -0.81 5.81 17.46
N ASN A 2 0.06 4.94 16.95
CA ASN A 2 0.63 5.03 15.60
C ASN A 2 -0.43 4.60 14.56
N SER A 3 -1.33 5.51 14.18
CA SER A 3 -2.54 5.23 13.40
C SER A 3 -2.31 5.04 11.90
N GLN A 4 -1.13 5.40 11.38
CA GLN A 4 -0.86 5.35 9.94
C GLN A 4 -0.46 3.95 9.46
N GLY A 5 0.24 3.16 10.29
CA GLY A 5 0.65 1.80 9.94
C GLY A 5 -0.53 0.83 9.82
N ALA A 6 -1.44 0.85 10.80
CA ALA A 6 -2.64 0.00 10.75
C ALA A 6 -3.54 0.34 9.55
N LYS A 7 -3.66 1.63 9.21
CA LYS A 7 -4.40 2.06 8.01
C LYS A 7 -3.72 1.60 6.71
N LEU A 8 -2.40 1.56 6.69
CA LEU A 8 -1.65 1.05 5.54
C LEU A 8 -1.90 -0.45 5.35
N GLU A 9 -1.79 -1.25 6.42
CA GLU A 9 -2.11 -2.69 6.40
C GLU A 9 -3.53 -2.95 5.88
N GLU A 10 -4.53 -2.23 6.40
CA GLU A 10 -5.92 -2.35 5.97
C GLU A 10 -6.11 -2.02 4.47
N LEU A 11 -5.45 -0.97 3.96
CA LEU A 11 -5.55 -0.60 2.54
C LEU A 11 -4.86 -1.63 1.64
N VAL A 12 -3.71 -2.18 2.05
CA VAL A 12 -3.03 -3.26 1.30
C VAL A 12 -3.86 -4.53 1.31
N GLU A 13 -4.57 -4.85 2.39
CA GLU A 13 -5.50 -5.97 2.39
C GLU A 13 -6.70 -5.70 1.47
N LYS A 14 -7.23 -4.47 1.50
CA LYS A 14 -8.37 -4.06 0.69
C LYS A 14 -8.10 -4.13 -0.82
N THR A 15 -6.87 -3.89 -1.30
CA THR A 15 -6.55 -4.09 -2.72
C THR A 15 -6.76 -5.53 -3.19
N HIS A 16 -6.60 -6.52 -2.31
CA HIS A 16 -6.88 -7.93 -2.61
C HIS A 16 -8.37 -8.30 -2.55
N GLN A 17 -9.19 -7.47 -1.89
CA GLN A 17 -10.62 -7.73 -1.68
C GLN A 17 -11.52 -7.04 -2.73
N VAL A 18 -11.05 -5.96 -3.36
CA VAL A 18 -11.83 -5.20 -4.35
C VAL A 18 -11.89 -5.89 -5.71
N SER A 19 -13.07 -5.80 -6.32
CA SER A 19 -13.46 -6.59 -7.50
C SER A 19 -13.07 -5.97 -8.83
N SER A 20 -12.63 -4.71 -8.85
CA SER A 20 -12.29 -3.97 -10.06
C SER A 20 -10.89 -3.39 -9.98
N ASP A 21 -10.19 -3.40 -11.12
CA ASP A 21 -8.83 -2.82 -11.22
C ASP A 21 -8.83 -1.31 -10.95
N GLU A 22 -9.92 -0.61 -11.30
CA GLU A 22 -10.07 0.82 -11.08
C GLU A 22 -10.16 1.13 -9.57
N GLU A 23 -11.01 0.42 -8.83
CA GLU A 23 -11.08 0.54 -7.37
C GLU A 23 -9.77 0.07 -6.70
N ARG A 24 -9.13 -0.97 -7.23
CA ARG A 24 -7.84 -1.45 -6.73
C ARG A 24 -6.76 -0.39 -6.84
N LYS A 25 -6.67 0.31 -7.97
CA LYS A 25 -5.74 1.43 -8.18
C LYS A 25 -5.97 2.56 -7.19
N GLU A 26 -7.21 2.96 -6.97
CA GLU A 26 -7.53 4.03 -6.02
C GLU A 26 -7.12 3.67 -4.58
N VAL A 27 -7.37 2.42 -4.16
CA VAL A 27 -6.97 1.92 -2.85
C VAL A 27 -5.45 1.82 -2.75
N ALA A 28 -4.79 1.33 -3.81
CA ALA A 28 -3.34 1.22 -3.87
C ALA A 28 -2.63 2.57 -3.82
N GLU A 29 -3.16 3.59 -4.50
CA GLU A 29 -2.65 4.96 -4.42
C GLU A 29 -2.80 5.54 -3.01
N GLN A 30 -3.89 5.24 -2.31
CA GLN A 30 -4.07 5.66 -0.92
C GLN A 30 -3.06 4.97 0.00
N ALA A 31 -2.84 3.67 -0.18
CA ALA A 31 -1.80 2.94 0.54
C ALA A 31 -0.42 3.55 0.28
N ASN A 32 -0.09 3.82 -1.00
CA ASN A 32 1.18 4.41 -1.41
C ASN A 32 1.42 5.79 -0.78
N LYS A 33 0.42 6.68 -0.79
CA LYS A 33 0.53 8.01 -0.13
C LYS A 33 0.84 7.91 1.36
N ILE A 34 0.27 6.91 2.04
CA ILE A 34 0.56 6.68 3.47
C ILE A 34 1.97 6.12 3.64
N HIS A 35 2.35 5.13 2.83
CA HIS A 35 3.67 4.54 2.85
C HIS A 35 4.78 5.58 2.59
N GLU A 36 4.63 6.40 1.56
CA GLU A 36 5.55 7.48 1.21
C GLU A 36 5.66 8.52 2.33
N LYS A 37 4.54 8.88 2.97
CA LYS A 37 4.56 9.79 4.12
C LYS A 37 5.32 9.23 5.33
N VAL A 38 5.27 7.92 5.54
CA VAL A 38 5.89 7.25 6.69
C VAL A 38 7.36 6.93 6.45
N THR A 39 7.70 6.49 5.23
CA THR A 39 9.03 5.96 4.89
C THR A 39 9.87 6.89 4.01
N GLY A 40 9.25 7.91 3.41
CA GLY A 40 9.87 8.75 2.38
C GLY A 40 10.00 8.07 1.01
N HIS A 41 9.43 6.89 0.81
CA HIS A 41 9.56 6.11 -0.42
C HIS A 41 8.19 5.67 -0.94
N ALA A 42 7.97 5.79 -2.26
CA ALA A 42 6.79 5.24 -2.90
C ALA A 42 6.87 3.71 -3.00
N MET A 43 5.72 3.05 -2.91
CA MET A 43 5.55 1.63 -3.25
C MET A 43 5.35 1.47 -4.76
N THR A 44 5.74 0.30 -5.27
CA THR A 44 5.44 -0.08 -6.65
C THR A 44 4.01 -0.59 -6.75
N ILE A 45 3.26 -0.05 -7.71
CA ILE A 45 1.89 -0.46 -8.05
C ILE A 45 1.89 -0.88 -9.52
N ASP A 46 1.32 -2.03 -9.84
CA ASP A 46 1.22 -2.52 -11.22
C ASP A 46 0.04 -1.89 -11.99
N GLU A 47 -0.10 -2.27 -13.26
CA GLU A 47 -1.17 -1.77 -14.14
C GLU A 47 -2.59 -2.21 -13.72
N HIS A 48 -2.72 -3.14 -12.78
CA HIS A 48 -3.98 -3.63 -12.21
C HIS A 48 -4.26 -3.07 -10.81
N GLY A 49 -3.35 -2.27 -10.24
CA GLY A 49 -3.47 -1.73 -8.89
C GLY A 49 -2.95 -2.67 -7.80
N ASN A 50 -2.25 -3.76 -8.13
CA ASN A 50 -1.63 -4.61 -7.12
C ASN A 50 -0.38 -3.94 -6.56
N ILE A 51 -0.21 -4.04 -5.24
CA ILE A 51 0.94 -3.45 -4.54
C ILE A 51 2.03 -4.52 -4.42
N GLU A 52 3.24 -4.22 -4.89
CA GLU A 52 4.37 -5.13 -4.73
C GLU A 52 4.98 -5.00 -3.33
N THR A 53 4.50 -5.82 -2.40
CA THR A 53 4.99 -5.85 -1.01
C THR A 53 6.38 -6.47 -0.85
N ASN A 54 6.89 -7.14 -1.88
CA ASN A 54 8.20 -7.80 -1.89
C ASN A 54 9.37 -6.89 -2.29
N THR A 55 9.10 -5.63 -2.63
CA THR A 55 10.12 -4.63 -3.01
C THR A 55 10.94 -4.18 -1.80
N GLU A 56 12.18 -3.73 -2.03
CA GLU A 56 13.03 -3.17 -0.96
C GLU A 56 12.40 -1.92 -0.35
N GLU A 57 11.63 -1.16 -1.13
CA GLU A 57 10.87 0.01 -0.70
C GLU A 57 9.74 -0.38 0.25
N ALA A 58 8.93 -1.39 -0.08
CA ALA A 58 7.89 -1.89 0.80
C ALA A 58 8.46 -2.44 2.13
N LYS A 59 9.66 -3.04 2.09
CA LYS A 59 10.45 -3.50 3.25
C LYS A 59 10.86 -2.40 4.22
N LYS A 60 10.88 -1.14 3.77
CA LYS A 60 11.19 0.01 4.65
C LYS A 60 10.06 0.34 5.62
N CYS A 61 8.84 -0.16 5.40
CA CYS A 61 7.77 -0.02 6.37
C CYS A 61 7.68 -1.27 7.27
N PRO A 62 8.17 -1.26 8.52
CA PRO A 62 8.14 -2.42 9.43
C PRO A 62 6.72 -2.85 9.86
N LYS A 63 5.68 -2.25 9.26
CA LYS A 63 4.27 -2.62 9.42
C LYS A 63 3.74 -3.45 8.25
N LEU A 64 4.50 -3.54 7.15
CA LEU A 64 4.19 -4.39 6.01
C LEU A 64 4.95 -5.73 6.04
N HIS A 65 5.74 -6.00 7.09
CA HIS A 65 6.59 -7.19 7.26
C HIS A 65 6.43 -7.81 8.64
#